data_AF-A0A1C5UW98-F1
#
_entry.id   AF-A0A1C5UW98-F1
#
_cell.length_a   1.000
_cell.length_b   1.000
_cell.length_c   1.000
_cell.angle_alpha   90.00
_cell.angle_beta   90.00
_cell.angle_gamma   90.00
#
_symmetry.space_group_name_H-M   'P 1'
#
loop_
_entity.id
_entity.type
_entity.pdbx_description
1 polymer ?
#
loop_
_entity_poly.entity_id
_entity_poly.type
_entity_poly.pdbx_seq_one_letter_code
_entity_poly.pdbx_strand_id
1 'polypeptide(L)'
;MDNLGLRSGIILGLHPLDVYQPRTAGFAKTLRQMRGVMGELTNGSLRDIDEIADLKFPVYLGGTSPVKSARIMETVDVDVPVFLGGVQICPEDLVLMDRTGVAVVPSAHLKEVLLEAEKIKAKEDRIEANVRGGMSLNEARLQK
;
A
#
# COMPACT_ATOMS: atom_id res chain seq x y z
N MET A 1 -14.76 4.53 11.20
CA MET A 1 -14.62 5.91 11.67
C MET A 1 -14.50 5.82 13.17
N ASP A 2 -13.40 6.29 13.72
CA ASP A 2 -13.40 6.78 15.10
C ASP A 2 -14.46 7.90 15.23
N ASN A 3 -14.84 8.26 16.45
CA ASN A 3 -16.02 9.08 16.78
C ASN A 3 -16.06 10.50 16.15
N LEU A 4 -15.16 10.82 15.22
CA LEU A 4 -15.00 12.08 14.49
C LEU A 4 -15.18 11.95 12.96
N GLY A 5 -15.53 10.77 12.43
CA GLY A 5 -15.92 10.66 11.03
C GLY A 5 -14.78 10.67 10.00
N LEU A 6 -13.52 10.54 10.44
CA LEU A 6 -12.35 10.37 9.56
C LEU A 6 -11.89 8.89 9.57
N ARG A 7 -11.24 8.42 8.52
CA ARG A 7 -10.77 7.01 8.39
C ARG A 7 -9.24 6.98 8.40
N SER A 8 -8.68 6.06 9.19
CA SER A 8 -7.25 5.74 9.24
C SER A 8 -6.68 5.39 7.86
N GLY A 9 -5.50 5.93 7.53
CA GLY A 9 -4.76 5.62 6.30
C GLY A 9 -4.45 6.87 5.47
N ILE A 10 -3.42 7.63 5.85
CA ILE A 10 -2.86 8.65 4.94
C ILE A 10 -1.88 7.95 4.00
N ILE A 11 -2.10 8.11 2.70
CA ILE A 11 -1.20 7.69 1.63
C ILE A 11 -0.56 8.96 1.09
N LEU A 12 0.74 9.13 1.30
CA LEU A 12 1.45 10.29 0.79
C LEU A 12 2.04 9.98 -0.59
N GLY A 13 1.22 10.14 -1.63
CA GLY A 13 1.69 10.03 -3.01
C GLY A 13 2.53 11.24 -3.41
N LEU A 14 3.85 11.16 -3.21
CA LEU A 14 4.76 12.17 -3.73
C LEU A 14 5.16 11.80 -5.15
N HIS A 15 4.70 12.60 -6.11
CA HIS A 15 5.14 12.51 -7.49
C HIS A 15 6.42 13.33 -7.65
N PRO A 16 7.60 12.72 -7.83
CA PRO A 16 8.77 13.50 -8.21
C PRO A 16 8.51 14.10 -9.59
N LEU A 17 8.69 15.42 -9.74
CA LEU A 17 8.60 16.09 -11.06
C LEU A 17 9.67 15.58 -12.06
N ASP A 18 10.65 14.81 -11.59
CA ASP A 18 11.72 14.22 -12.39
C ASP A 18 12.03 12.79 -11.93
N VAL A 19 11.79 11.81 -12.81
CA VAL A 19 12.08 10.39 -12.60
C VAL A 19 13.58 10.05 -12.68
N TYR A 20 14.40 10.94 -13.25
CA TYR A 20 15.85 10.75 -13.40
C TYR A 20 16.67 11.28 -12.22
N GLN A 21 16.05 12.02 -11.30
CA GLN A 21 16.67 12.43 -10.03
C GLN A 21 15.86 11.91 -8.85
N PRO A 22 15.96 10.60 -8.52
CA PRO A 22 15.36 10.03 -7.32
C PRO A 22 15.87 10.76 -6.07
N ARG A 23 14.98 11.56 -5.48
CA ARG A 23 15.24 12.34 -4.27
C ARG A 23 14.34 11.90 -3.15
N THR A 24 14.77 12.14 -1.91
CA THR A 24 14.00 11.77 -0.72
C THR A 24 12.65 12.49 -0.72
N ALA A 25 11.57 11.86 -1.12
CA ALA A 25 10.23 12.41 -1.11
C ALA A 25 9.37 11.55 -0.19
N GLY A 26 9.63 11.67 1.11
CA GLY A 26 8.80 11.04 2.14
C GLY A 26 9.36 11.18 3.57
N PHE A 27 8.54 10.77 4.53
CA PHE A 27 8.68 11.10 5.95
C PHE A 27 8.33 9.94 6.90
N ALA A 28 8.56 8.68 6.49
CA ALA A 28 8.19 7.45 7.18
C ALA A 28 8.31 7.49 8.72
N LYS A 29 9.46 7.93 9.26
CA LYS A 29 9.67 8.02 10.71
C LYS A 29 8.69 8.96 11.41
N THR A 30 8.47 10.13 10.82
CA THR A 30 7.53 11.13 11.34
C THR A 30 6.10 10.66 11.15
N LEU A 31 5.76 10.13 9.97
CA LEU A 31 4.43 9.61 9.65
C LEU A 31 4.02 8.49 10.62
N ARG A 32 4.94 7.59 10.97
CA ARG A 32 4.68 6.51 11.93
C ARG A 32 4.28 7.00 13.33
N GLN A 33 4.69 8.21 13.71
CA GLN A 33 4.36 8.83 14.99
C GLN A 33 2.98 9.52 14.97
N MET A 34 2.43 9.78 13.78
CA MET A 34 1.13 10.43 13.62
C MET A 34 -0.01 9.44 13.85
N ARG A 35 -1.04 9.88 14.59
CA ARG A 35 -2.23 9.05 14.82
C ARG A 35 -2.99 8.87 13.50
N GLY A 36 -3.43 7.64 13.23
CA GLY A 36 -4.25 7.31 12.07
C GLY A 36 -3.47 7.07 10.77
N VAL A 37 -2.14 7.24 10.74
CA VAL A 37 -1.33 6.91 9.57
C VAL A 37 -0.90 5.44 9.63
N MET A 38 -1.14 4.71 8.53
CA MET A 38 -0.96 3.25 8.48
C MET A 38 0.20 2.80 7.59
N GLY A 39 0.74 3.68 6.74
CA GLY A 39 1.86 3.38 5.86
C GLY A 39 2.28 4.60 5.04
N GLU A 40 3.29 4.42 4.19
CA GLU A 40 3.72 5.41 3.19
C GLU A 40 3.92 4.73 1.83
N LEU A 41 3.35 5.30 0.77
CA LEU A 41 3.48 4.82 -0.60
C LEU A 41 3.89 5.99 -1.49
N THR A 42 5.07 5.92 -2.08
CA THR A 42 5.66 7.02 -2.86
C THR A 42 6.38 6.48 -4.10
N ASN A 43 6.30 7.21 -5.22
CA ASN A 43 7.16 6.98 -6.38
C ASN A 43 8.54 7.63 -6.19
N GLY A 44 8.69 8.48 -5.18
CA GLY A 44 9.96 9.11 -4.83
C GLY A 44 10.87 8.16 -4.05
N SER A 45 12.00 8.71 -3.61
CA SER A 45 12.95 7.94 -2.80
C SER A 45 12.80 8.20 -1.32
N LEU A 46 13.38 7.33 -0.50
CA LEU A 46 13.54 7.54 0.94
C LEU A 46 15.01 7.46 1.35
N ARG A 47 15.31 7.99 2.53
CA ARG A 47 16.60 7.90 3.21
C ARG A 47 16.42 7.10 4.51
N ASP A 48 17.51 6.78 5.19
CA ASP A 48 17.48 6.10 6.50
C ASP A 48 16.78 4.72 6.42
N ILE A 49 17.03 3.96 5.34
CA ILE A 49 16.28 2.74 5.00
C ILE A 49 16.39 1.65 6.06
N ASP A 50 17.57 1.50 6.68
CA ASP A 50 17.77 0.53 7.76
C ASP A 50 16.83 0.85 8.94
N GLU A 51 16.73 2.13 9.30
CA GLU A 51 15.83 2.56 10.36
C GLU A 51 14.36 2.40 9.98
N ILE A 52 14.01 2.65 8.71
CA ILE A 52 12.64 2.45 8.19
C ILE A 52 12.23 0.98 8.25
N ALA A 53 13.15 0.07 7.91
CA ALA A 53 12.90 -1.37 7.97
C ALA A 53 12.54 -1.84 9.40
N ASP A 54 13.10 -1.18 10.42
CA ASP A 54 12.84 -1.47 11.83
C ASP A 54 11.51 -0.89 12.36
N LEU A 55 10.87 0.05 11.65
CA LEU A 55 9.64 0.73 12.11
C LEU A 55 8.41 -0.17 12.21
N LYS A 56 8.45 -1.38 11.62
CA LYS A 56 7.26 -2.23 11.39
C LYS A 56 6.10 -1.41 10.81
N PHE A 57 6.43 -0.55 9.85
CA PHE A 57 5.56 0.40 9.19
C PHE A 57 5.60 0.08 7.69
N PRO A 58 4.46 -0.21 7.03
CA PRO A 58 4.44 -0.46 5.60
C PRO A 58 4.95 0.75 4.82
N VAL A 59 6.05 0.57 4.09
CA VAL A 59 6.63 1.63 3.25
C VAL A 59 6.98 1.06 1.88
N TYR A 60 6.39 1.65 0.85
CA TYR A 60 6.70 1.38 -0.55
C TYR A 60 7.24 2.64 -1.19
N LEU A 61 8.39 2.50 -1.84
CA LEU A 61 9.19 3.60 -2.37
C LEU A 61 9.70 3.27 -3.77
N GLY A 62 9.92 4.27 -4.61
CA GLY A 62 10.51 4.11 -5.94
C GLY A 62 12.03 3.90 -5.93
N GLY A 63 12.72 4.24 -4.84
CA GLY A 63 14.16 4.05 -4.71
C GLY A 63 14.76 4.65 -3.44
N THR A 64 16.08 4.60 -3.29
CA THR A 64 16.78 5.15 -2.13
C THR A 64 17.63 6.34 -2.54
N SER A 65 17.72 7.35 -1.68
CA SER A 65 18.51 8.55 -1.94
C SER A 65 18.93 9.22 -0.64
N PRO A 66 20.21 9.58 -0.47
CA PRO A 66 20.67 10.34 0.70
C PRO A 66 20.32 11.84 0.58
N VAL A 67 19.87 12.30 -0.60
CA VAL A 67 19.69 13.71 -0.90
C VAL A 67 18.34 14.21 -0.38
N LYS A 68 18.40 15.12 0.60
CA LYS A 68 17.23 15.77 1.21
C LYS A 68 16.47 16.62 0.18
N SER A 69 15.14 16.53 0.17
CA SER A 69 14.24 17.29 -0.70
C SER A 69 13.84 18.69 -0.21
N ALA A 70 14.10 19.02 1.05
CA ALA A 70 13.51 20.18 1.74
C ALA A 70 13.79 21.57 1.16
N ARG A 71 14.60 21.71 0.10
CA ARG A 71 14.88 22.99 -0.58
C ARG A 71 14.42 23.02 -2.04
N ILE A 72 13.88 21.92 -2.54
CA ILE A 72 13.71 21.67 -3.98
C ILE A 72 12.40 20.94 -4.31
N MET A 73 11.63 20.54 -3.28
CA MET A 73 10.28 20.01 -3.43
C MET A 73 9.37 20.71 -2.44
N GLU A 74 8.12 20.89 -2.87
CA GLU A 74 7.02 21.38 -2.05
C GLU A 74 5.78 20.53 -2.31
N THR A 75 4.88 20.50 -1.34
CA THR A 75 3.55 19.89 -1.53
C THR A 75 2.70 20.85 -2.33
N VAL A 76 2.26 20.42 -3.50
CA VAL A 76 1.41 21.24 -4.40
C VAL A 76 -0.08 21.08 -4.09
N ASP A 77 -0.51 19.86 -3.75
CA ASP A 77 -1.91 19.51 -3.48
C ASP A 77 -1.99 18.39 -2.44
N VAL A 78 -3.17 18.25 -1.82
CA VAL A 78 -3.53 17.20 -0.85
C VAL A 78 -4.95 16.73 -1.17
N ASP A 79 -5.24 15.45 -0.93
CA ASP A 79 -6.55 14.83 -1.22
C ASP A 79 -6.99 14.99 -2.68
N VAL A 80 -6.04 14.84 -3.61
CA VAL A 80 -6.28 14.79 -5.05
C VAL A 80 -5.88 13.43 -5.63
N PRO A 81 -6.44 13.01 -6.77
CA PRO A 81 -6.00 11.79 -7.44
C PRO A 81 -4.52 11.84 -7.83
N VAL A 82 -3.80 10.75 -7.59
CA VAL A 82 -2.37 10.60 -7.93
C VAL A 82 -2.13 9.33 -8.74
N PHE A 83 -1.04 9.29 -9.51
CA PHE A 83 -0.60 8.09 -10.23
C PHE A 83 0.68 7.54 -9.61
N LEU A 84 0.61 6.33 -9.04
CA LEU A 84 1.74 5.63 -8.43
C LEU A 84 1.89 4.24 -9.05
N GLY A 85 3.10 3.88 -9.48
CA GLY A 85 3.35 2.59 -10.13
C GLY A 85 2.46 2.27 -11.35
N GLY A 86 1.98 3.29 -12.07
CA GLY A 86 1.04 3.12 -13.20
C GLY A 86 -0.44 2.95 -12.80
N VAL A 87 -0.76 3.04 -11.51
CA VAL A 87 -2.13 2.93 -10.97
C VAL A 87 -2.61 4.30 -10.49
N GLN A 88 -3.81 4.69 -10.87
CA GLN A 88 -4.47 5.87 -10.29
C GLN A 88 -5.01 5.52 -8.91
N ILE A 89 -4.75 6.39 -7.94
CA ILE A 89 -5.26 6.30 -6.57
C ILE A 89 -6.03 7.58 -6.30
N CYS A 90 -7.32 7.45 -6.02
CA CYS A 90 -8.18 8.55 -5.64
C CYS A 90 -8.29 8.63 -4.11
N PRO A 91 -8.62 9.81 -3.55
CA PRO A 91 -9.05 9.91 -2.17
C PRO A 91 -10.15 8.88 -1.86
N GLU A 92 -10.12 8.32 -0.66
CA GLU A 92 -11.04 7.28 -0.16
C GLU A 92 -10.89 5.87 -0.75
N ASP A 93 -10.02 5.67 -1.75
CA ASP A 93 -9.67 4.32 -2.20
C ASP A 93 -8.99 3.53 -1.08
N LEU A 94 -9.29 2.23 -1.01
CA LEU A 94 -8.61 1.35 -0.06
C LEU A 94 -7.28 0.93 -0.66
N VAL A 95 -6.19 1.20 0.06
CA VAL A 95 -4.86 0.72 -0.30
C VAL A 95 -4.39 -0.31 0.71
N LEU A 96 -4.06 -1.48 0.18
CA LEU A 96 -3.54 -2.63 0.91
C LEU A 96 -2.06 -2.77 0.58
N MET A 97 -1.24 -2.91 1.61
CA MET A 97 0.21 -3.02 1.48
C MET A 97 0.68 -4.17 2.38
N ASP A 98 1.41 -5.12 1.80
CA ASP A 98 2.06 -6.21 2.55
C ASP A 98 3.51 -6.35 2.10
N ARG A 99 4.14 -7.53 2.23
CA ARG A 99 5.49 -7.76 1.67
C ARG A 99 5.48 -8.23 0.22
N THR A 100 4.32 -8.59 -0.30
CA THR A 100 4.09 -9.06 -1.67
C THR A 100 3.97 -7.88 -2.61
N GLY A 101 3.21 -6.86 -2.21
CA GLY A 101 3.01 -5.66 -3.02
C GLY A 101 1.99 -4.69 -2.46
N VAL A 102 1.44 -3.89 -3.37
CA VAL A 102 0.41 -2.90 -3.12
C VAL A 102 -0.78 -3.21 -4.01
N ALA A 103 -1.97 -3.23 -3.43
CA ALA A 103 -3.23 -3.33 -4.16
C ALA A 103 -4.10 -2.12 -3.83
N VAL A 104 -4.76 -1.56 -4.84
CA VAL A 104 -5.66 -0.41 -4.73
C VAL A 104 -7.05 -0.88 -5.12
N VAL A 105 -8.03 -0.66 -4.24
CA VAL A 105 -9.43 -0.98 -4.48
C VAL A 105 -10.21 0.32 -4.53
N PRO A 106 -10.79 0.68 -5.69
CA PRO A 106 -11.60 1.87 -5.81
C PRO A 106 -12.75 1.87 -4.80
N SER A 107 -12.98 3.01 -4.15
CA SER A 107 -13.97 3.14 -3.07
C SER A 107 -15.38 2.67 -3.49
N ALA A 108 -15.75 2.92 -4.76
CA ALA A 108 -17.03 2.51 -5.35
C ALA A 108 -17.23 0.97 -5.44
N HIS A 109 -16.14 0.20 -5.50
CA HIS A 109 -16.17 -1.25 -5.69
C HIS A 109 -15.83 -2.05 -4.43
N LEU A 110 -15.64 -1.40 -3.28
CA LEU A 110 -15.17 -2.06 -2.05
C LEU A 110 -16.00 -3.27 -1.63
N LYS A 111 -17.34 -3.17 -1.71
CA LYS A 111 -18.24 -4.27 -1.30
C LYS A 111 -18.13 -5.47 -2.24
N GLU A 112 -18.07 -5.22 -3.54
CA GLU A 112 -17.96 -6.26 -4.56
C GLU A 112 -16.62 -7.00 -4.42
N VAL A 113 -15.53 -6.24 -4.31
CA VAL A 113 -14.19 -6.81 -4.15
C VAL A 113 -14.06 -7.60 -2.85
N LEU A 114 -14.64 -7.12 -1.74
CA LEU A 114 -14.63 -7.86 -0.48
C LEU A 114 -15.35 -9.22 -0.60
N LEU A 115 -16.55 -9.25 -1.21
CA LEU A 115 -17.31 -10.48 -1.39
C LEU A 115 -16.57 -11.50 -2.26
N GLU A 116 -15.93 -11.05 -3.34
CA GLU A 116 -15.12 -11.96 -4.19
C GLU A 116 -13.84 -12.41 -3.48
N ALA A 117 -13.18 -11.54 -2.72
CA ALA A 117 -12.00 -11.90 -1.94
C ALA A 117 -12.32 -12.95 -0.87
N GLU A 118 -13.46 -12.84 -0.18
CA GLU A 118 -13.91 -13.84 0.81
C GLU A 118 -14.18 -15.21 0.15
N LYS A 119 -14.81 -15.22 -1.04
CA LYS A 119 -15.03 -16.46 -1.81
C LYS A 119 -13.71 -17.10 -2.23
N ILE A 120 -12.75 -16.31 -2.72
CA ILE A 120 -11.42 -16.79 -3.08
C ILE A 120 -10.72 -17.39 -1.86
N LYS A 121 -10.72 -16.68 -0.73
CA LYS A 121 -10.09 -17.16 0.51
C LYS A 121 -10.68 -18.47 0.99
N ALA A 122 -12.01 -18.58 1.04
CA ALA A 122 -12.68 -19.82 1.46
C ALA A 122 -12.35 -21.00 0.53
N LYS A 123 -12.25 -20.74 -0.78
CA LYS A 123 -11.84 -21.76 -1.76
C LYS A 123 -10.38 -22.17 -1.57
N GLU A 124 -9.47 -21.23 -1.37
CA GLU A 124 -8.05 -21.49 -1.12
C GLU A 124 -7.83 -22.29 0.17
N ASP A 125 -8.54 -21.95 1.25
CA ASP A 125 -8.47 -22.67 2.52
C ASP A 125 -8.91 -24.13 2.39
N ARG A 126 -9.97 -24.38 1.62
CA ARG A 126 -10.42 -25.75 1.33
C ARG A 126 -9.38 -26.53 0.52
N ILE A 127 -8.81 -25.89 -0.52
CA ILE A 127 -7.77 -26.52 -1.34
C ILE A 127 -6.56 -26.86 -0.46
N GLU A 128 -6.12 -25.93 0.39
CA GLU A 128 -5.00 -26.13 1.30
C GLU A 128 -5.27 -27.27 2.29
N ALA A 129 -6.46 -27.33 2.89
CA ALA A 129 -6.84 -28.41 3.80
C ALA A 129 -6.83 -29.78 3.11
N ASN A 130 -7.38 -29.87 1.89
CA ASN A 130 -7.40 -31.11 1.12
C ASN A 130 -5.99 -31.58 0.75
N VAL A 131 -5.12 -30.65 0.32
CA VAL A 131 -3.73 -30.97 -0.01
C VAL A 131 -2.95 -31.43 1.23
N ARG A 132 -3.14 -30.76 2.38
CA ARG A 132 -2.56 -31.20 3.66
C ARG A 132 -3.09 -32.56 4.12
N GLY A 133 -4.31 -32.92 3.72
CA GLY A 133 -4.91 -34.23 3.93
C GLY A 133 -4.42 -35.34 2.99
N GLY A 134 -3.48 -35.05 2.08
CA GLY A 134 -2.86 -36.03 1.18
C GLY A 134 -3.46 -36.08 -0.23
N MET A 135 -4.42 -35.21 -0.55
CA MET A 135 -4.97 -35.09 -1.90
C MET A 135 -3.98 -34.36 -2.83
N SER A 136 -3.96 -34.70 -4.13
CA SER A 136 -3.18 -33.92 -5.09
C SER A 136 -3.81 -32.55 -5.35
N LEU A 137 -3.00 -31.56 -5.77
CA LEU A 137 -3.48 -30.21 -6.05
C LEU A 137 -4.58 -30.17 -7.14
N ASN A 138 -4.47 -31.03 -8.14
CA ASN A 138 -5.46 -31.11 -9.23
C ASN A 138 -6.81 -31.60 -8.73
N GLU A 139 -6.82 -32.67 -7.92
CA GLU A 139 -8.05 -33.20 -7.31
C GLU A 139 -8.68 -32.18 -6.36
N ALA A 140 -7.86 -31.52 -5.54
CA ALA A 140 -8.33 -30.51 -4.58
C ALA A 140 -9.01 -29.31 -5.27
N ARG A 141 -8.53 -28.91 -6.45
CA ARG A 141 -9.12 -27.80 -7.25
C ARG A 141 -10.42 -28.17 -7.94
N LEU A 142 -10.64 -29.45 -8.26
CA LEU A 142 -11.82 -29.95 -8.97
C LEU A 142 -13.02 -30.16 -8.03
N GLN A 143 -12.80 -30.26 -6.72
CA GLN A 143 -13.88 -30.34 -5.75
C GLN A 143 -14.61 -28.99 -5.63
N LYS A 144 -15.91 -29.00 -5.91
CA LYS A 144 -16.79 -27.83 -5.84
C LYS A 144 -17.12 -27.42 -4.42
#